data_AF-A0A2D8FPG6-F1
#
_entry.id   AF-A0A2D8FPG6-F1
#
_cell.length_a   1.000
_cell.length_b   1.000
_cell.length_c   1.000
_cell.angle_alpha   90.00
_cell.angle_beta   90.00
_cell.angle_gamma   90.00
#
_symmetry.space_group_name_H-M   'P 1'
#
loop_
_entity.id
_entity.type
_entity.pdbx_description
1 polymer ?
#
loop_
_entity_poly.entity_id
_entity_poly.type
_entity_poly.pdbx_seq_one_letter_code
_entity_poly.pdbx_strand_id
1 'polypeptide(L)'
;DGGAAHFAEVVRQIRLQAPNTTIEILTPDFLRKDGAAAVMIDAKPDVFNHNLETVPRLYLKIRPGARYFHSLRLLQMVKERDPNQFTKSGIMVGLGETKEEVMQVMDDMRSAGVDFITIGQYLQPTRKHAAIDRFVTPEEFKAYEAIARAKGFLMVSSSPLTRSSHHAGDDFARLKAAREAQLRR
;
A
#
# COMPACT_ATOMS: atom_id res chain seq x y z
N ASP A 1 -18.74 -7.16 10.58
CA ASP A 1 -18.17 -5.98 9.90
C ASP A 1 -16.66 -6.09 9.61
N GLY A 2 -15.94 -7.12 10.10
CA GLY A 2 -14.50 -7.25 9.84
C GLY A 2 -13.64 -6.18 10.55
N GLY A 3 -14.17 -5.53 11.60
CA GLY A 3 -13.52 -4.44 12.32
C GLY A 3 -13.65 -3.07 11.65
N ALA A 4 -14.28 -2.98 10.47
CA ALA A 4 -14.38 -1.73 9.71
C ALA A 4 -15.04 -0.59 10.51
N ALA A 5 -16.10 -0.88 11.27
CA ALA A 5 -16.77 0.14 12.08
C ALA A 5 -15.84 0.70 13.17
N HIS A 6 -15.02 -0.15 13.78
CA HIS A 6 -14.05 0.28 14.78
C HIS A 6 -12.97 1.19 14.18
N PHE A 7 -12.38 0.80 13.04
CA PHE A 7 -11.41 1.67 12.37
C PHE A 7 -12.03 3.02 11.96
N ALA A 8 -13.24 3.01 11.39
CA ALA A 8 -13.93 4.23 11.00
C ALA A 8 -14.21 5.15 12.20
N GLU A 9 -14.61 4.58 13.35
CA GLU A 9 -14.83 5.34 14.57
C GLU A 9 -13.54 5.95 15.11
N VAL A 10 -12.41 5.23 15.05
CA VAL A 10 -11.10 5.79 15.43
C VAL A 10 -10.73 6.98 14.54
N VAL A 11 -10.90 6.87 13.22
CA VAL A 11 -10.66 7.98 12.30
C VAL A 11 -11.54 9.18 12.66
N ARG A 12 -12.84 8.96 12.90
CA ARG A 12 -13.79 10.01 13.29
C ARG A 12 -13.40 10.71 14.59
N GLN A 13 -12.98 9.94 15.60
CA GLN A 13 -12.56 10.50 16.89
C GLN A 13 -11.27 11.32 16.77
N ILE A 14 -10.29 10.87 15.98
CA ILE A 14 -9.07 11.63 15.72
C ILE A 14 -9.42 12.95 15.01
N ARG A 15 -10.30 12.93 14.00
CA ARG A 15 -10.75 14.15 13.32
C ARG A 15 -11.43 15.14 14.27
N LEU A 16 -12.21 14.65 15.23
CA LEU A 16 -12.91 15.49 16.20
C LEU A 16 -11.94 16.12 17.22
N GLN A 17 -10.98 15.34 17.72
CA GLN A 17 -10.10 15.76 18.83
C GLN A 17 -8.80 16.43 18.35
N ALA A 18 -8.36 16.12 17.14
CA ALA A 18 -7.11 16.61 16.54
C ALA A 18 -7.31 16.92 15.04
N PRO A 19 -8.06 17.98 14.69
CA PRO A 19 -8.51 18.23 13.32
C PRO A 19 -7.38 18.46 12.30
N ASN A 20 -6.20 18.90 12.76
CA ASN A 20 -5.03 19.14 11.91
C ASN A 20 -4.15 17.90 11.73
N THR A 21 -4.44 16.79 12.41
CA THR A 21 -3.64 15.56 12.31
C THR A 21 -3.94 14.85 11.00
N THR A 22 -2.87 14.52 10.27
CA THR A 22 -2.96 13.63 9.11
C THR A 22 -3.18 12.18 9.55
N ILE A 23 -4.10 11.47 8.89
CA ILE A 23 -4.49 10.10 9.23
C ILE A 23 -4.20 9.17 8.05
N GLU A 24 -3.18 8.33 8.20
CA GLU A 24 -3.01 7.13 7.37
C GLU A 24 -3.60 5.92 8.10
N ILE A 25 -4.38 5.10 7.39
CA ILE A 25 -4.84 3.81 7.90
C ILE A 25 -4.15 2.69 7.16
N LEU A 26 -3.93 1.54 7.82
CA LEU A 26 -3.54 0.28 7.17
C LEU A 26 -4.61 -0.77 7.46
N THR A 27 -5.30 -1.20 6.42
CA THR A 27 -6.51 -2.03 6.54
C THR A 27 -6.26 -3.50 6.22
N PRO A 28 -7.04 -4.43 6.82
CA PRO A 28 -7.19 -5.76 6.25
C PRO A 28 -7.93 -5.71 4.90
N ASP A 29 -8.06 -6.85 4.21
CA ASP A 29 -8.69 -6.90 2.88
C ASP A 29 -10.22 -6.87 2.90
N PHE A 30 -10.84 -6.99 4.08
CA PHE A 30 -12.30 -7.11 4.27
C PHE A 30 -12.95 -8.20 3.41
N LEU A 31 -12.20 -9.23 3.04
CA LEU A 31 -12.69 -10.30 2.18
C LEU A 31 -13.88 -11.02 2.82
N ARG A 32 -14.99 -11.14 2.08
CA ARG A 32 -16.27 -11.72 2.53
C ARG A 32 -16.87 -10.98 3.74
N LYS A 33 -16.70 -9.66 3.79
CA LYS A 33 -17.31 -8.76 4.79
C LYS A 33 -18.10 -7.68 4.05
N ASP A 34 -19.34 -8.00 3.70
CA ASP A 34 -20.18 -7.11 2.92
C ASP A 34 -20.34 -5.74 3.61
N GLY A 35 -20.19 -4.67 2.83
CA GLY A 35 -20.24 -3.29 3.30
C GLY A 35 -19.02 -2.79 4.09
N ALA A 36 -18.14 -3.66 4.58
CA ALA A 36 -17.02 -3.26 5.43
C ALA A 36 -16.02 -2.32 4.73
N ALA A 37 -15.66 -2.61 3.48
CA ALA A 37 -14.80 -1.74 2.69
C ALA A 37 -15.41 -0.34 2.52
N ALA A 38 -16.71 -0.25 2.22
CA ALA A 38 -17.40 1.02 2.03
C ALA A 38 -17.39 1.88 3.31
N VAL A 39 -17.68 1.27 4.46
CA VAL A 39 -17.59 1.94 5.78
C VAL A 39 -16.20 2.55 6.00
N MET A 40 -15.15 1.79 5.69
CA MET A 40 -13.78 2.27 5.88
C MET A 40 -13.40 3.38 4.91
N ILE A 41 -13.79 3.27 3.64
CA ILE A 41 -13.52 4.30 2.63
C ILE A 41 -14.25 5.61 3.00
N ASP A 42 -15.50 5.52 3.47
CA ASP A 42 -16.29 6.68 3.90
C ASP A 42 -15.74 7.41 5.11
N ALA A 43 -14.92 6.74 5.92
CA ALA A 43 -14.27 7.38 7.05
C ALA A 43 -13.25 8.45 6.62
N LYS A 44 -12.88 8.50 5.32
CA LYS A 44 -11.99 9.52 4.72
C LYS A 44 -10.68 9.73 5.49
N PRO A 45 -9.87 8.67 5.71
CA PRO A 45 -8.46 8.89 6.05
C PRO A 45 -7.77 9.70 4.95
N ASP A 46 -6.73 10.43 5.32
CA ASP A 46 -5.89 11.17 4.37
C ASP A 46 -5.16 10.24 3.40
N VAL A 47 -4.74 9.07 3.90
CA VAL A 47 -4.13 8.00 3.10
C VAL A 47 -4.79 6.67 3.44
N PHE A 48 -5.38 6.03 2.44
CA PHE A 48 -5.93 4.69 2.54
C PHE A 48 -4.84 3.66 2.13
N ASN A 49 -4.29 2.93 3.10
CA ASN A 49 -3.28 1.91 2.85
C ASN A 49 -3.88 0.49 2.94
N HIS A 50 -3.56 -0.33 1.95
CA HIS A 50 -3.73 -1.78 2.00
C HIS A 50 -2.57 -2.43 1.23
N ASN A 51 -1.72 -3.19 1.93
CA ASN A 51 -0.58 -3.81 1.29
C ASN A 51 -0.98 -5.05 0.48
N LEU A 52 -0.34 -5.24 -0.69
CA LEU A 52 -0.35 -6.50 -1.43
C LEU A 52 0.66 -7.51 -0.87
N GLU A 53 1.74 -7.03 -0.24
CA GLU A 53 2.84 -7.77 0.38
C GLU A 53 3.72 -8.58 -0.57
N THR A 54 3.19 -9.23 -1.61
CA THR A 54 3.98 -10.04 -2.54
C THR A 54 3.29 -10.20 -3.91
N VAL A 55 3.96 -10.90 -4.81
CA VAL A 55 3.53 -11.17 -6.19
C VAL A 55 2.43 -12.25 -6.26
N PRO A 56 1.60 -12.29 -7.31
CA PRO A 56 0.46 -13.21 -7.41
C PRO A 56 0.82 -14.69 -7.20
N ARG A 57 1.94 -15.16 -7.77
CA ARG A 57 2.41 -16.55 -7.65
C ARG A 57 2.68 -16.97 -6.19
N LEU A 58 3.16 -16.05 -5.35
CA LEU A 58 3.50 -16.31 -3.95
C LEU A 58 2.33 -16.07 -3.00
N TYR A 59 1.25 -15.45 -3.47
CA TYR A 59 0.20 -14.89 -2.60
C TYR A 59 -0.46 -15.93 -1.69
N LEU A 60 -0.84 -17.10 -2.21
CA LEU A 60 -1.49 -18.14 -1.39
C LEU A 60 -0.56 -18.75 -0.35
N LYS A 61 0.75 -18.80 -0.64
CA LYS A 61 1.77 -19.32 0.27
C LYS A 61 2.10 -18.32 1.38
N ILE A 62 2.22 -17.04 1.04
CA ILE A 62 2.64 -15.98 1.96
C ILE A 62 1.47 -15.36 2.72
N ARG A 63 0.28 -15.26 2.10
CA ARG A 63 -0.93 -14.66 2.66
C ARG A 63 -2.11 -15.63 2.61
N PRO A 64 -2.07 -16.73 3.38
CA PRO A 64 -3.17 -17.68 3.40
C PRO A 64 -4.48 -16.98 3.78
N GLY A 65 -5.51 -17.14 2.95
CA GLY A 65 -6.83 -16.53 3.15
C GLY A 65 -7.07 -15.24 2.37
N ALA A 66 -6.03 -14.51 1.95
CA ALA A 66 -6.18 -13.31 1.12
C ALA A 66 -6.27 -13.66 -0.38
N ARG A 67 -6.73 -12.73 -1.22
CA ARG A 67 -6.75 -12.85 -2.69
C ARG A 67 -6.15 -11.62 -3.36
N TYR A 68 -5.16 -11.82 -4.23
CA TYR A 68 -4.40 -10.74 -4.87
C TYR A 68 -5.31 -9.71 -5.55
N PHE A 69 -6.17 -10.16 -6.46
CA PHE A 69 -7.09 -9.27 -7.19
C PHE A 69 -8.17 -8.65 -6.30
N HIS A 70 -8.53 -9.29 -5.18
CA HIS A 70 -9.44 -8.67 -4.20
C HIS A 70 -8.77 -7.51 -3.48
N SER A 71 -7.51 -7.67 -3.08
CA SER A 71 -6.71 -6.61 -2.46
C SER A 71 -6.48 -5.43 -3.41
N LEU A 72 -6.22 -5.69 -4.69
CA LEU A 72 -6.18 -4.63 -5.71
C LEU A 72 -7.55 -3.96 -5.91
N ARG A 73 -8.63 -4.75 -5.95
CA ARG A 73 -9.99 -4.22 -6.10
C ARG A 73 -10.36 -3.30 -4.94
N LEU A 74 -9.95 -3.61 -3.71
CA LEU A 74 -10.17 -2.74 -2.56
C LEU A 74 -9.56 -1.35 -2.78
N LEU A 75 -8.31 -1.26 -3.24
CA LEU A 75 -7.65 0.01 -3.55
C LEU A 75 -8.31 0.74 -4.71
N GLN A 76 -8.72 0.01 -5.75
CA GLN A 76 -9.45 0.56 -6.89
C GLN A 76 -10.80 1.16 -6.45
N MET A 77 -11.54 0.50 -5.55
CA MET A 77 -12.81 1.01 -5.03
C MET A 77 -12.65 2.34 -4.29
N VAL A 78 -11.51 2.57 -3.64
CA VAL A 78 -11.20 3.89 -3.04
C VAL A 78 -11.20 4.96 -4.13
N LYS A 79 -10.49 4.70 -5.23
CA LYS A 79 -10.36 5.64 -6.36
C LYS A 79 -11.65 5.85 -7.15
N GLU A 80 -12.45 4.81 -7.31
CA GLU A 80 -13.78 4.91 -7.93
C GLU A 80 -14.72 5.80 -7.12
N ARG A 81 -14.55 5.79 -5.79
CA ARG A 81 -15.40 6.55 -4.87
C ARG A 81 -14.94 7.99 -4.67
N ASP A 82 -13.64 8.19 -4.50
CA ASP A 82 -13.01 9.50 -4.41
C ASP A 82 -11.62 9.44 -5.09
N PRO A 83 -11.50 9.91 -6.35
CA PRO A 83 -10.24 9.93 -7.08
C PRO A 83 -9.12 10.71 -6.37
N ASN A 84 -9.48 11.67 -5.51
CA ASN A 84 -8.55 12.53 -4.80
C ASN A 84 -8.04 11.90 -3.49
N GLN A 85 -8.72 10.90 -2.94
CA GLN A 85 -8.27 10.22 -1.74
C GLN A 85 -6.98 9.45 -2.03
N PHE A 86 -5.91 9.72 -1.28
CA PHE A 86 -4.64 9.07 -1.53
C PHE A 86 -4.68 7.59 -1.14
N THR A 87 -4.05 6.78 -1.98
CA THR A 87 -3.97 5.32 -1.81
C THR A 87 -2.52 4.89 -1.73
N LYS A 88 -2.27 3.89 -0.89
CA LYS A 88 -0.93 3.35 -0.66
C LYS A 88 -0.97 1.83 -0.61
N SER A 89 0.10 1.21 -1.07
CA SER A 89 0.33 -0.20 -0.90
C SER A 89 1.83 -0.49 -0.79
N GLY A 90 2.15 -1.65 -0.22
CA GLY A 90 3.51 -2.16 -0.13
C GLY A 90 3.66 -3.57 -0.66
N ILE A 91 4.90 -3.90 -1.02
CA ILE A 91 5.39 -5.26 -1.20
C ILE A 91 6.69 -5.45 -0.42
N MET A 92 6.93 -6.70 -0.02
CA MET A 92 8.22 -7.15 0.49
C MET A 92 8.93 -7.99 -0.58
N VAL A 93 10.21 -7.71 -0.78
CA VAL A 93 11.09 -8.43 -1.70
C VAL A 93 12.05 -9.34 -0.94
N GLY A 94 12.57 -10.38 -1.60
CA GLY A 94 13.37 -11.44 -1.01
C GLY A 94 12.58 -12.67 -0.57
N LEU A 95 11.36 -12.86 -1.09
CA LEU A 95 10.47 -14.00 -0.83
C LEU A 95 10.50 -15.07 -1.95
N GLY A 96 11.32 -14.85 -2.98
CA GLY A 96 11.44 -15.72 -4.15
C GLY A 96 10.71 -15.19 -5.38
N GLU A 97 10.33 -13.92 -5.37
CA GLU A 97 9.83 -13.19 -6.53
C GLU A 97 10.94 -12.80 -7.52
N THR A 98 10.60 -12.76 -8.80
CA THR A 98 11.45 -12.23 -9.87
C THR A 98 11.25 -10.72 -10.04
N LYS A 99 12.21 -10.07 -10.72
CA LYS A 99 12.12 -8.62 -11.02
C LYS A 99 10.91 -8.31 -11.90
N GLU A 100 10.63 -9.17 -12.87
CA GLU A 100 9.53 -9.06 -13.81
C GLU A 100 8.19 -9.16 -13.09
N GLU A 101 8.06 -10.06 -12.11
CA GLU A 101 6.85 -10.15 -11.27
C GLU A 101 6.67 -8.90 -10.40
N VAL A 102 7.75 -8.32 -9.87
CA VAL A 102 7.68 -7.04 -9.13
C VAL A 102 7.22 -5.91 -10.05
N MET A 103 7.73 -5.85 -11.28
CA MET A 103 7.32 -4.88 -12.28
C MET A 103 5.85 -5.04 -12.68
N GLN A 104 5.36 -6.28 -12.82
CA GLN A 104 3.95 -6.55 -13.10
C GLN A 104 3.07 -6.06 -11.95
N VAL A 105 3.47 -6.29 -10.70
CA VAL A 105 2.72 -5.77 -9.53
C VAL A 105 2.64 -4.24 -9.56
N MET A 106 3.70 -3.55 -9.98
CA MET A 106 3.66 -2.09 -10.17
C MET A 106 2.62 -1.70 -11.21
N ASP A 107 2.55 -2.40 -12.35
CA ASP A 107 1.54 -2.13 -13.40
C ASP A 107 0.12 -2.39 -12.92
N ASP A 108 -0.09 -3.46 -12.16
CA ASP A 108 -1.39 -3.80 -11.58
C ASP A 108 -1.84 -2.73 -10.56
N MET A 109 -0.91 -2.28 -9.69
CA MET A 109 -1.15 -1.19 -8.74
C MET A 109 -1.49 0.14 -9.45
N ARG A 110 -0.79 0.47 -10.54
CA ARG A 110 -1.08 1.67 -11.33
C ARG A 110 -2.45 1.57 -12.01
N SER A 111 -2.82 0.38 -12.50
CA SER A 111 -4.14 0.11 -13.07
C SER A 111 -5.28 0.28 -12.04
N ALA A 112 -5.00 -0.02 -10.76
CA ALA A 112 -5.89 0.25 -9.63
C ALA A 112 -5.82 1.70 -9.11
N GLY A 113 -4.98 2.56 -9.70
CA GLY A 113 -4.83 3.96 -9.32
C GLY A 113 -4.03 4.21 -8.04
N VAL A 114 -3.19 3.26 -7.60
CA VAL A 114 -2.41 3.37 -6.35
C VAL A 114 -1.37 4.48 -6.43
N ASP A 115 -1.39 5.44 -5.51
CA ASP A 115 -0.54 6.64 -5.58
C ASP A 115 0.87 6.44 -5.02
N PHE A 116 0.97 5.71 -3.91
CA PHE A 116 2.22 5.52 -3.17
C PHE A 116 2.53 4.02 -3.06
N ILE A 117 3.69 3.61 -3.60
CA ILE A 117 4.25 2.28 -3.40
C ILE A 117 5.41 2.27 -2.40
N THR A 118 5.41 1.29 -1.51
CA THR A 118 6.54 0.96 -0.63
C THR A 118 7.13 -0.41 -1.02
N ILE A 119 8.47 -0.50 -1.05
CA ILE A 119 9.20 -1.73 -1.38
C ILE A 119 10.27 -1.92 -0.31
N GLY A 120 10.11 -2.97 0.50
CA GLY A 120 11.00 -3.27 1.62
C GLY A 120 11.59 -4.67 1.54
N GLN A 121 12.72 -4.91 2.20
CA GLN A 121 13.26 -6.28 2.34
C GLN A 121 12.39 -7.07 3.31
N TYR A 122 11.99 -8.28 2.91
CA TYR A 122 11.44 -9.27 3.82
C TYR A 122 12.51 -9.70 4.83
N LEU A 123 12.22 -9.55 6.11
CA LEU A 123 13.02 -10.09 7.20
C LEU A 123 12.20 -11.16 7.91
N GLN A 124 12.73 -12.37 7.95
CA GLN A 124 12.07 -13.51 8.58
C GLN A 124 11.93 -13.24 10.09
N PRO A 125 10.69 -13.16 10.64
CA PRO A 125 10.50 -12.85 12.05
C PRO A 125 10.99 -14.00 12.96
N THR A 126 10.73 -15.24 12.54
CA THR A 126 11.16 -16.46 13.24
C THR A 126 11.37 -17.58 12.24
N ARG A 127 12.09 -18.64 12.61
CA ARG A 127 12.30 -19.85 11.77
C ARG A 127 11.02 -20.55 11.28
N LYS A 128 9.86 -20.33 11.92
CA LYS A 128 8.55 -20.87 11.49
C LYS A 128 7.92 -20.10 10.32
N HIS A 129 8.39 -18.89 10.01
CA HIS A 129 7.89 -18.09 8.91
C HIS A 129 8.64 -18.44 7.62
N ALA A 130 8.15 -17.94 6.47
CA ALA A 130 8.81 -18.11 5.19
C ALA A 130 10.32 -17.83 5.30
N ALA A 131 11.13 -18.69 4.69
CA ALA A 131 12.56 -18.45 4.61
C ALA A 131 12.83 -17.23 3.72
N ILE A 132 13.90 -16.49 4.03
CA ILE A 132 14.42 -15.47 3.12
C ILE A 132 14.99 -16.22 1.92
N ASP A 133 14.53 -15.88 0.72
CA ASP A 133 15.07 -16.42 -0.53
C ASP A 133 16.39 -15.72 -0.88
N ARG A 134 16.38 -14.38 -0.82
CA ARG A 134 17.58 -13.56 -1.04
C ARG A 134 17.49 -12.20 -0.33
N PHE A 135 18.65 -11.61 -0.10
CA PHE A 135 18.77 -10.20 0.27
C PHE A 135 18.93 -9.37 -1.00
N VAL A 136 17.96 -8.49 -1.26
CA VAL A 136 17.98 -7.59 -2.41
C VAL A 136 19.00 -6.49 -2.18
N THR A 137 19.82 -6.17 -3.18
CA THR A 137 20.88 -5.17 -3.05
C THR A 137 20.33 -3.75 -3.05
N PRO A 138 21.02 -2.78 -2.44
CA PRO A 138 20.64 -1.36 -2.52
C PRO A 138 20.48 -0.84 -3.96
N GLU A 139 21.30 -1.32 -4.90
CA GLU A 139 21.22 -0.96 -6.32
C GLU A 139 19.92 -1.47 -6.96
N GLU A 140 19.47 -2.65 -6.58
CA GLU A 140 18.20 -3.20 -7.06
C GLU A 140 17.00 -2.44 -6.48
N PHE A 141 17.05 -2.04 -5.20
CA PHE A 141 16.03 -1.13 -4.64
C PHE A 141 15.98 0.22 -5.37
N LYS A 142 17.13 0.81 -5.73
CA LYS A 142 17.19 2.03 -6.55
C LYS A 142 16.59 1.81 -7.94
N ALA A 143 16.83 0.65 -8.55
CA ALA A 143 16.24 0.30 -9.83
C ALA A 143 14.70 0.20 -9.72
N TYR A 144 14.17 -0.47 -8.68
CA TYR A 144 12.73 -0.50 -8.43
C TYR A 144 12.15 0.90 -8.21
N GLU A 145 12.86 1.78 -7.51
CA GLU A 145 12.43 3.16 -7.32
C GLU A 145 12.29 3.89 -8.65
N ALA A 146 13.33 3.82 -9.50
CA ALA A 146 13.33 4.47 -10.81
C ALA A 146 12.20 3.95 -11.71
N ILE A 147 11.98 2.63 -11.72
CA ILE A 147 10.91 1.99 -12.50
C ILE A 147 9.53 2.44 -11.99
N ALA A 148 9.29 2.42 -10.67
CA ALA A 148 8.03 2.87 -10.10
C ALA A 148 7.76 4.35 -10.41
N ARG A 149 8.76 5.23 -10.28
CA ARG A 149 8.61 6.64 -10.67
C ARG A 149 8.28 6.78 -12.15
N ALA A 150 8.94 6.03 -13.03
CA ALA A 150 8.66 6.04 -14.47
C ALA A 150 7.24 5.55 -14.81
N LYS A 151 6.71 4.58 -14.04
CA LYS A 151 5.32 4.09 -14.15
C LYS A 151 4.27 5.07 -13.59
N GLY A 152 4.70 6.17 -12.97
CA GLY A 152 3.83 7.28 -12.57
C GLY A 152 3.28 7.21 -11.15
N PHE A 153 3.90 6.43 -10.24
CA PHE A 153 3.61 6.59 -8.81
C PHE A 153 3.96 8.01 -8.35
N LEU A 154 3.07 8.64 -7.58
CA LEU A 154 3.29 9.97 -7.03
C LEU A 154 4.39 9.96 -5.96
N MET A 155 4.47 8.85 -5.22
CA MET A 155 5.49 8.64 -4.22
C MET A 155 6.00 7.21 -4.25
N VAL A 156 7.29 7.06 -4.00
CA VAL A 156 7.97 5.77 -3.93
C VAL A 156 8.91 5.79 -2.73
N SER A 157 8.86 4.73 -1.92
CA SER A 157 9.86 4.43 -0.91
C SER A 157 10.38 3.03 -1.15
N SER A 158 11.67 2.90 -1.46
CA SER A 158 12.28 1.64 -1.86
C SER A 158 13.65 1.51 -1.21
N SER A 159 13.74 0.69 -0.16
CA SER A 159 15.00 0.44 0.55
C SER A 159 14.91 -0.83 1.40
N PRO A 160 16.04 -1.42 1.83
CA PRO A 160 16.02 -2.59 2.71
C PRO A 160 15.20 -2.37 3.99
N LEU A 161 15.24 -1.15 4.54
CA LEU A 161 14.59 -0.79 5.81
C LEU A 161 13.20 -0.16 5.63
N THR A 162 12.74 0.03 4.41
CA THR A 162 11.40 0.58 4.17
C THR A 162 10.35 -0.32 4.82
N ARG A 163 9.45 0.31 5.55
CA ARG A 163 8.23 -0.28 6.12
C ARG A 163 7.05 0.59 5.74
N SER A 164 5.85 0.02 5.73
CA SER A 164 4.65 0.72 5.28
C SER A 164 4.37 2.03 6.04
N SER A 165 4.78 2.17 7.31
CA SER A 165 4.57 3.40 8.11
C SER A 165 5.81 4.28 8.34
N HIS A 166 6.98 3.89 7.82
CA HIS A 166 8.23 4.62 8.07
C HIS A 166 8.24 5.95 7.28
N HIS A 167 8.31 7.10 7.97
CA HIS A 167 8.20 8.49 7.45
C HIS A 167 6.83 8.94 6.90
N ALA A 168 5.72 8.31 7.30
CA ALA A 168 4.39 8.61 6.76
C ALA A 168 3.96 10.11 6.81
N GLY A 169 4.41 10.88 7.81
CA GLY A 169 4.13 12.31 7.92
C GLY A 169 4.78 13.16 6.82
N ASP A 170 6.10 13.05 6.65
CA ASP A 170 6.85 13.73 5.59
C ASP A 170 6.39 13.26 4.20
N ASP A 171 6.04 11.98 4.10
CA ASP A 171 5.55 11.37 2.87
C ASP A 171 4.24 12.00 2.41
N PHE A 172 3.31 12.27 3.33
CA PHE A 172 2.03 12.86 2.96
C PHE A 172 2.16 14.27 2.37
N ALA A 173 3.04 15.11 2.94
CA ALA A 173 3.29 16.44 2.41
C ALA A 173 3.86 16.39 0.98
N ARG A 174 4.81 15.46 0.73
CA ARG A 174 5.38 15.23 -0.60
C ARG A 174 4.33 14.70 -1.59
N LEU A 175 3.45 13.80 -1.13
CA LEU A 175 2.38 13.22 -1.93
C LEU A 175 1.38 14.28 -2.41
N LYS A 176 0.97 15.19 -1.51
CA LYS A 176 0.16 16.36 -1.86
C LYS A 176 0.84 17.25 -2.91
N ALA A 177 2.10 17.62 -2.66
CA ALA A 177 2.86 18.46 -3.58
C ALA A 177 3.01 17.82 -4.98
N ALA A 178 3.21 16.50 -5.04
CA ALA A 178 3.28 15.75 -6.29
C ALA A 178 1.96 15.77 -7.07
N ARG A 179 0.82 15.58 -6.38
CA ARG A 179 -0.51 15.67 -6.99
C ARG A 179 -0.77 17.07 -7.56
N GLU A 180 -0.50 18.12 -6.78
CA GLU A 180 -0.68 19.50 -7.23
C GLU A 180 0.19 19.83 -8.44
N ALA A 181 1.42 19.33 -8.48
CA ALA A 181 2.30 19.50 -9.63
C ALA A 181 1.77 18.80 -10.88
N GLN A 182 1.11 17.64 -10.74
CA GLN A 182 0.49 16.93 -11.86
C GLN A 182 -0.74 17.68 -12.41
N LEU A 183 -1.58 18.25 -11.54
CA LEU A 183 -2.77 19.01 -11.95
C LEU A 183 -2.44 20.35 -12.63
N ARG A 184 -1.23 20.88 -12.44
CA ARG A 184 -0.73 22.10 -13.08
C ARG A 184 -0.13 21.87 -14.48
N ARG A 185 0.09 20.63 -14.89
CA ARG A 185 0.63 20.25 -16.20
C ARG A 185 -0.49 20.00 -17.18
#